data_AF-A0A6A5E0Y4-F1
#
_entry.id   AF-A0A6A5E0Y4-F1
#
_cell.length_a   1.000
_cell.length_b   1.000
_cell.length_c   1.000
_cell.angle_alpha   90.00
_cell.angle_beta   90.00
_cell.angle_gamma   90.00
#
_symmetry.space_group_name_H-M   'P 1'
#
loop_
_entity.id
_entity.type
_entity.pdbx_description
1 polymer ?
#
loop_
_entity_poly.entity_id
_entity_poly.type
_entity_poly.pdbx_seq_one_letter_code
_entity_poly.pdbx_strand_id
1 'polypeptide(L)'
;MLSYVPEPSKSKPNGKKCYYCDGRTCTNILNCEGNEDNCISATETQGAVSVTMKGCVSKQLCTTRDQSWARKLTYSCCKGNLCNGASSRSAGLVLLAAPLLSLLVTSY
;
A
#
# COMPACT_ATOMS: atom_id res chain seq x y z
N MET A 1 -12.36 17.01 -40.09
CA MET A 1 -11.31 16.00 -39.81
C MET A 1 -11.59 15.42 -38.44
N LEU A 2 -11.86 14.11 -38.34
CA LEU A 2 -12.02 13.44 -37.04
C LEU A 2 -10.62 13.01 -36.57
N SER A 3 -10.14 13.62 -35.50
CA SER A 3 -8.89 13.26 -34.85
C SER A 3 -9.07 11.93 -34.12
N TYR A 4 -8.45 10.86 -34.61
CA TYR A 4 -8.28 9.61 -33.88
C TYR A 4 -7.34 9.88 -32.69
N VAL A 5 -7.88 9.89 -31.47
CA VAL A 5 -7.08 9.83 -30.25
C VAL A 5 -6.76 8.36 -30.04
N PRO A 6 -5.50 7.90 -30.18
CA PRO A 6 -5.16 6.52 -29.87
C PRO A 6 -5.55 6.26 -28.42
N GLU A 7 -6.32 5.20 -28.16
CA GLU A 7 -6.59 4.79 -26.80
C GLU A 7 -5.25 4.67 -26.05
N PRO A 8 -5.12 5.24 -24.84
CA PRO A 8 -3.92 5.07 -24.04
C PRO A 8 -3.68 3.57 -23.90
N SER A 9 -2.50 3.12 -24.32
CA SER A 9 -2.14 1.71 -24.35
C SER A 9 -2.31 1.16 -22.94
N LYS A 10 -3.28 0.26 -22.73
CA LYS A 10 -3.50 -0.34 -21.41
C LYS A 10 -2.20 -1.01 -20.98
N SER A 11 -1.62 -0.50 -19.90
CA SER A 11 -0.41 -1.04 -19.33
C SER A 11 -0.66 -2.48 -18.90
N LYS A 12 0.31 -3.38 -19.12
CA LYS A 12 0.17 -4.76 -18.66
C LYS A 12 0.33 -4.82 -17.14
N PRO A 13 -0.39 -5.71 -16.45
CA PRO A 13 -0.13 -6.00 -15.04
C PRO A 13 1.34 -6.36 -14.81
N ASN A 14 1.96 -5.74 -13.81
CA ASN A 14 3.39 -5.90 -13.53
C ASN A 14 3.67 -6.91 -12.39
N GLY A 15 2.64 -7.58 -11.89
CA GLY A 15 2.72 -8.58 -10.81
C GLY A 15 2.67 -8.00 -9.39
N LYS A 16 2.78 -6.67 -9.23
CA LYS A 16 2.59 -5.99 -7.94
C LYS A 16 1.10 -5.92 -7.59
N LYS A 17 0.79 -6.09 -6.32
CA LYS A 17 -0.57 -5.93 -5.77
C LYS A 17 -0.58 -4.91 -4.63
N CYS A 18 -1.62 -4.08 -4.60
CA CYS A 18 -1.84 -3.10 -3.53
C CYS A 18 -3.32 -3.09 -3.14
N TYR A 19 -3.64 -2.59 -1.95
CA TYR A 19 -5.03 -2.31 -1.62
C TYR A 19 -5.52 -1.04 -2.30
N TYR A 20 -6.81 -0.98 -2.62
CA TYR A 20 -7.52 0.24 -3.03
C TYR A 20 -8.82 0.41 -2.23
N CYS A 21 -9.38 1.63 -2.26
CA CYS A 21 -10.63 1.94 -1.59
C CYS A 21 -11.80 1.99 -2.58
N ASP A 22 -12.88 1.28 -2.23
CA ASP A 22 -14.20 1.44 -2.85
C ASP A 22 -15.11 2.12 -1.82
N GLY A 23 -15.32 3.42 -2.00
CA GLY A 23 -15.91 4.28 -0.98
C GLY A 23 -15.09 4.26 0.31
N ARG A 24 -15.68 3.75 1.41
CA ARG A 24 -15.03 3.63 2.73
C ARG A 24 -14.28 2.31 2.92
N THR A 25 -14.46 1.35 2.01
CA THR A 25 -13.91 0.00 2.14
C THR A 25 -12.55 -0.06 1.45
N CYS A 26 -11.47 -0.10 2.24
CA CYS A 26 -10.09 -0.05 1.75
C CYS A 26 -9.35 -1.40 1.76
N THR A 27 -10.09 -2.50 1.55
CA THR A 27 -9.59 -3.88 1.61
C THR A 27 -9.56 -4.57 0.25
N ASN A 28 -10.04 -3.92 -0.81
CA ASN A 28 -10.05 -4.50 -2.15
C ASN A 28 -8.64 -4.52 -2.73
N ILE A 29 -8.32 -5.54 -3.53
CA ILE A 29 -7.00 -5.73 -4.11
C ILE A 29 -6.97 -5.22 -5.56
N LEU A 30 -6.00 -4.36 -5.85
CA LEU A 30 -5.67 -3.85 -7.16
C LEU A 30 -4.41 -4.54 -7.69
N ASN A 31 -4.47 -5.03 -8.94
CA ASN A 31 -3.28 -5.45 -9.67
C ASN A 31 -2.66 -4.21 -10.31
N CYS A 32 -1.42 -3.90 -9.96
CA CYS A 32 -0.73 -2.73 -10.51
C CYS A 32 -0.23 -3.01 -11.92
N GLU A 33 -0.05 -1.95 -12.69
CA GLU A 33 0.32 -2.04 -14.10
C GLU A 33 1.59 -1.24 -14.40
N GLY A 34 2.27 -1.58 -15.51
CA GLY A 34 3.39 -0.81 -16.02
C GLY A 34 4.49 -0.59 -14.96
N ASN A 35 4.81 0.68 -14.67
CA ASN A 35 5.87 1.08 -13.74
C ASN A 35 5.40 1.32 -12.29
N GLU A 36 4.17 0.95 -11.95
CA GLU A 36 3.64 1.10 -10.59
C GLU A 36 4.22 0.05 -9.64
N ASP A 37 5.44 0.30 -9.15
CA ASP A 37 6.22 -0.62 -8.33
C ASP A 37 6.03 -0.45 -6.81
N ASN A 38 5.25 0.56 -6.39
CA ASN A 38 4.97 0.91 -5.00
C ASN A 38 3.47 0.96 -4.72
N CYS A 39 3.11 0.78 -3.45
CA CYS A 39 1.75 1.05 -2.98
C CYS A 39 1.72 2.41 -2.28
N ILE A 40 0.59 3.10 -2.38
CA ILE A 40 0.32 4.36 -1.69
C ILE A 40 -0.89 4.23 -0.77
N SER A 41 -0.87 4.97 0.33
CA SER A 41 -2.04 5.29 1.15
C SER A 41 -2.02 6.79 1.43
N ALA A 42 -3.07 7.50 1.07
CA ALA A 42 -3.23 8.94 1.30
C ALA A 42 -4.52 9.19 2.08
N THR A 43 -4.47 10.10 3.05
CA THR A 43 -5.62 10.48 3.87
C THR A 43 -5.77 11.99 3.86
N GLU A 44 -6.95 12.46 3.45
CA GLU A 44 -7.38 13.83 3.63
C GLU A 44 -8.19 13.93 4.93
N THR A 45 -7.94 14.98 5.72
CA THR A 45 -8.77 15.27 6.91
C THR A 45 -9.31 16.70 6.80
N GLN A 46 -10.64 16.81 6.84
CA GLN A 46 -11.36 18.08 6.86
C GLN A 46 -12.27 18.10 8.10
N GLY A 47 -11.86 18.84 9.13
CA GLY A 47 -12.55 18.85 10.43
C GLY A 47 -12.53 17.46 11.09
N ALA A 48 -13.70 16.93 11.43
CA ALA A 48 -13.87 15.59 12.02
C ALA A 48 -13.97 14.45 10.99
N VAL A 49 -13.94 14.77 9.69
CA VAL A 49 -14.08 13.79 8.61
C VAL A 49 -12.71 13.49 8.00
N SER A 50 -12.34 12.21 7.98
CA SER A 50 -11.16 11.73 7.27
C SER A 50 -11.56 10.78 6.15
N VAL A 51 -10.97 10.97 4.97
CA VAL A 51 -11.16 10.11 3.80
C VAL A 51 -9.80 9.53 3.41
N THR A 52 -9.73 8.21 3.31
CA THR A 52 -8.51 7.50 2.89
C THR A 52 -8.66 6.97 1.48
N MET A 53 -7.60 7.13 0.69
CA MET A 53 -7.42 6.56 -0.63
C MET A 53 -6.19 5.66 -0.62
N LYS A 54 -6.23 4.59 -1.40
CA LYS A 54 -5.14 3.62 -1.54
C LYS A 54 -5.01 3.21 -3.01
N GLY A 55 -3.82 2.82 -3.42
CA GLY A 55 -3.61 2.33 -4.78
C GLY A 55 -2.17 1.98 -5.11
N CYS A 56 -1.94 1.82 -6.41
CA CYS A 56 -0.66 1.59 -7.03
C CYS A 56 -0.03 2.92 -7.45
N VAL A 57 1.30 3.00 -7.41
CA VAL A 57 2.02 4.22 -7.80
C VAL A 57 3.45 3.89 -8.23
N SER A 58 4.03 4.69 -9.12
CA SER A 58 5.45 4.61 -9.44
C SER A 58 6.32 5.15 -8.28
N LYS A 59 7.54 4.63 -8.15
CA LYS A 59 8.53 5.14 -7.18
C LYS A 59 8.76 6.65 -7.28
N GLN A 60 8.67 7.22 -8.48
CA GLN A 60 8.90 8.64 -8.71
C GLN A 60 7.90 9.49 -7.91
N LEU A 61 6.60 9.19 -7.98
CA LEU A 61 5.58 9.94 -7.25
C LEU A 61 5.74 9.86 -5.72
N CYS A 62 6.34 8.80 -5.20
CA CYS A 62 6.67 8.68 -3.78
C CYS A 62 7.90 9.50 -3.34
N THR A 63 8.72 9.98 -4.27
CA THR A 63 10.01 10.61 -3.98
C THR A 63 10.15 12.03 -4.54
N THR A 64 9.24 12.46 -5.42
CA THR A 64 9.22 13.80 -5.98
C THR A 64 9.12 14.85 -4.88
N ARG A 65 9.95 15.89 -4.96
CA ARG A 65 9.95 17.03 -4.02
C ARG A 65 8.76 17.96 -4.22
N ASP A 66 8.32 18.12 -5.47
CA ASP A 66 7.08 18.82 -5.80
C ASP A 66 5.87 17.92 -5.51
N GLN A 67 5.33 18.10 -4.31
CA GLN A 67 4.18 17.41 -3.77
C GLN A 67 2.91 18.25 -3.94
N SER A 68 2.85 19.12 -4.95
CA SER A 68 1.71 20.01 -5.18
C SER A 68 0.38 19.25 -5.30
N TRP A 69 0.41 18.01 -5.80
CA TRP A 69 -0.74 17.10 -5.88
C TRP A 69 -1.22 16.60 -4.51
N ALA A 70 -0.35 16.59 -3.50
CA ALA A 70 -0.60 16.07 -2.16
C ALA A 70 -0.85 17.18 -1.12
N ARG A 71 -1.01 18.45 -1.53
CA ARG A 71 -1.23 19.56 -0.59
C ARG A 71 -2.51 19.29 0.23
N LYS A 72 -2.37 19.17 1.56
CA LYS A 72 -3.38 18.76 2.57
C LYS A 72 -3.56 17.24 2.78
N LEU A 73 -2.92 16.39 2.01
CA LEU A 73 -2.95 14.94 2.19
C LEU A 73 -1.79 14.47 3.07
N THR A 74 -2.09 13.64 4.06
CA THR A 74 -1.07 12.81 4.71
C THR A 74 -0.95 11.53 3.92
N TYR A 75 0.19 11.27 3.29
CA TYR A 75 0.38 10.05 2.51
C TYR A 75 1.62 9.25 2.94
N SER A 76 1.62 7.98 2.59
CA SER A 76 2.73 7.05 2.78
C SER A 76 2.87 6.16 1.56
N CYS A 77 4.11 5.78 1.26
CA CYS A 77 4.43 4.81 0.24
C CYS A 77 5.19 3.63 0.82
N CYS A 78 5.02 2.45 0.23
CA CYS A 78 5.74 1.25 0.63
C CYS A 78 6.00 0.31 -0.56
N LYS A 79 7.06 -0.49 -0.43
CA LYS A 79 7.42 -1.56 -1.36
C LYS A 79 7.08 -2.93 -0.76
N GLY A 80 6.78 -3.91 -1.62
CA GLY A 80 6.15 -5.19 -1.23
C GLY A 80 4.64 -5.25 -1.56
N ASN A 81 4.10 -6.46 -1.70
CA ASN A 81 2.69 -6.66 -2.04
C ASN A 81 1.80 -6.32 -0.83
N LEU A 82 0.68 -5.64 -1.09
CA LEU A 82 -0.37 -5.34 -0.12
C LEU A 82 0.14 -4.57 1.13
N CYS A 83 1.32 -3.95 1.03
CA CYS A 83 1.99 -3.30 2.16
C CYS A 83 1.26 -2.06 2.67
N ASN A 84 0.36 -1.48 1.85
CA ASN A 84 -0.49 -0.36 2.22
C ASN A 84 -1.76 -0.82 2.97
N GLY A 85 -1.81 -2.05 3.47
CA GLY A 85 -2.83 -2.52 4.39
C GLY A 85 -2.77 -1.82 5.74
N ALA A 86 -3.79 -2.02 6.58
CA ALA A 86 -3.68 -1.60 7.97
C ALA A 86 -2.51 -2.36 8.62
N SER A 87 -1.63 -1.66 9.34
CA SER A 87 -0.63 -2.30 10.18
C SER A 87 -1.35 -3.10 11.25
N SER A 88 -1.60 -4.38 11.00
CA SER A 88 -1.99 -5.30 12.06
C SER A 88 -0.86 -5.30 13.08
N ARG A 89 -1.13 -4.84 14.31
CA ARG A 89 -0.17 -5.00 15.41
C ARG A 89 -0.10 -6.49 15.75
N SER A 90 0.52 -7.31 14.91
CA SER A 90 0.99 -8.64 15.28
C SER A 90 2.31 -8.51 16.05
N ALA A 91 2.33 -7.70 17.09
CA ALA A 91 3.37 -7.71 18.10
C ALA A 91 2.97 -8.82 19.10
N GLY A 92 3.48 -10.05 18.93
CA GLY A 92 3.26 -11.05 19.98
C GLY A 92 3.63 -12.50 19.68
N LEU A 93 3.74 -12.94 18.43
CA LEU A 93 3.89 -14.40 18.18
C LEU A 93 5.33 -14.93 18.09
N VAL A 94 6.34 -14.15 18.49
CA VAL A 94 7.76 -14.56 18.40
C VAL A 94 8.35 -15.03 19.74
N LEU A 95 7.71 -14.76 20.89
CA LEU A 95 8.32 -14.98 22.21
C LEU A 95 8.13 -16.39 22.83
N LEU A 96 7.45 -17.32 22.17
CA LEU A 96 7.23 -18.66 22.73
C LEU A 96 8.35 -19.69 22.43
N ALA A 97 9.36 -19.32 21.65
CA ALA A 97 10.48 -20.22 21.36
C ALA A 97 11.43 -20.41 22.56
N ALA A 98 11.52 -19.42 23.46
CA ALA A 98 12.40 -19.48 24.63
C ALA A 98 11.98 -20.51 25.70
N PRO A 99 10.71 -20.61 26.15
CA PRO A 99 10.33 -21.56 27.20
C PRO A 99 10.36 -23.04 26.76
N LEU A 100 10.25 -23.35 25.47
CA LEU A 100 10.28 -24.74 24.96
C LEU A 100 11.69 -25.36 25.00
N LEU A 101 12.74 -24.55 24.88
CA LEU A 101 14.13 -25.03 24.98
C LEU A 101 14.53 -25.37 26.42
N SER A 102 13.93 -24.72 27.42
CA SER A 102 14.23 -24.97 28.84
C SER A 102 13.75 -26.34 29.33
N LEU A 103 12.64 -26.85 28.77
CA LEU A 103 12.08 -28.17 29.11
C LEU A 103 12.94 -29.35 28.62
N LEU A 104 13.70 -29.14 27.54
CA LEU A 104 14.61 -30.14 26.98
C LEU A 104 15.91 -30.25 27.79
N VAL A 105 16.36 -29.14 28.40
CA VAL A 105 17.61 -29.10 29.19
C VAL A 105 17.43 -29.69 30.59
N THR A 106 16.22 -29.65 31.17
CA THR A 106 15.94 -30.25 32.48
C THR A 106 15.59 -31.73 32.43
N SER A 107 15.57 -32.34 31.24
CA SER A 107 15.20 -33.75 31.03
C SER A 107 16.39 -34.66 30.69
N TYR A 108 17.63 -34.17 30.81
CA TYR A 108 18.87 -34.95 30.65
C TYR A 108 19.66 -34.99 31.97
#